data_AF-A0A398E1C0-F1
#
_entry.id   AF-A0A398E1C0-F1
#
_cell.length_a   1.000
_cell.length_b   1.000
_cell.length_c   1.000
_cell.angle_alpha   90.00
_cell.angle_beta   90.00
_cell.angle_gamma   90.00
#
_symmetry.space_group_name_H-M   'P 1'
#
loop_
_entity.id
_entity.type
_entity.pdbx_description
1 polymer ?
#
loop_
_entity_poly.entity_id
_entity_poly.type
_entity_poly.pdbx_seq_one_letter_code
_entity_poly.pdbx_strand_id
1 'polypeptide(L)'
;MMEFAHGGENGFANAFQHLSDDVLERAAIVYIDVSFEECLRKNRRRYRPEQADSILYHSLKDAKMERYYKVNDWARLSEGHDEGFIAVKGHQVPFAVFHNEPEKTLDPELLGAALRDVTGRLVKLFTHKG
;
A
#
# COMPACT_ATOMS: atom_id res chain seq x y z
N MET A 1 -12.84 -3.95 1.38
CA MET A 1 -11.41 -3.61 1.22
C MET A 1 -11.33 -2.43 0.29
N MET A 2 -10.60 -1.38 0.66
CA MET A 2 -10.33 -0.23 -0.21
C MET A 2 -8.86 -0.31 -0.63
N GLU A 3 -8.60 -0.13 -1.92
CA GLU A 3 -7.24 -0.13 -2.46
C GLU A 3 -7.02 1.20 -3.19
N PHE A 4 -5.91 1.87 -2.87
CA PHE A 4 -5.50 3.05 -3.62
C PHE A 4 -3.98 3.22 -3.54
N ALA A 5 -3.42 3.75 -4.63
CA ALA A 5 -2.03 4.16 -4.72
C ALA A 5 -2.00 5.65 -5.02
N HIS A 6 -1.45 6.43 -4.08
CA HIS A 6 -1.28 7.88 -4.24
C HIS A 6 0.18 8.21 -4.00
N GLY A 7 0.87 8.73 -5.01
CA GLY A 7 2.16 9.37 -4.81
C GLY A 7 2.05 10.89 -4.75
N GLY A 8 3.21 11.52 -4.62
CA GLY A 8 3.36 12.93 -4.27
C GLY A 8 3.62 13.14 -2.78
N GLU A 9 4.01 14.36 -2.41
CA GLU A 9 4.46 14.72 -1.06
C GLU A 9 3.37 14.65 0.02
N ASN A 10 2.09 14.56 -0.36
CA ASN A 10 0.94 14.46 0.55
C ASN A 10 -0.13 13.49 0.01
N GLY A 11 0.28 12.47 -0.76
CA GLY A 11 -0.64 11.58 -1.45
C GLY A 11 -1.59 10.84 -0.51
N PHE A 12 -1.03 10.10 0.45
CA PHE A 12 -1.82 9.34 1.42
C PHE A 12 -2.46 10.25 2.46
N ALA A 13 -1.74 11.26 2.96
CA ALA A 13 -2.28 12.19 3.95
C ALA A 13 -3.58 12.85 3.45
N ASN A 14 -3.61 13.30 2.19
CA ASN A 14 -4.79 13.89 1.59
C ASN A 14 -5.89 12.86 1.35
N ALA A 15 -5.54 11.67 0.84
CA ALA A 15 -6.51 10.60 0.60
C ALA A 15 -7.26 10.22 1.90
N PHE A 16 -6.56 10.13 3.02
CA PHE A 16 -7.15 9.81 4.32
C PHE A 16 -8.14 10.86 4.81
N GLN A 17 -7.99 12.14 4.44
CA GLN A 17 -8.95 13.20 4.83
C GLN A 17 -10.35 13.00 4.22
N HIS A 18 -10.45 12.27 3.11
CA HIS A 18 -11.72 11.98 2.46
C HIS A 18 -12.49 10.82 3.08
N LEU A 19 -11.89 10.08 4.02
CA LEU A 19 -12.57 9.00 4.73
C LEU A 19 -13.52 9.57 5.80
N SER A 20 -14.67 8.90 5.98
CA SER A 20 -15.64 9.22 7.04
C SER A 20 -15.16 8.67 8.38
N ASP A 21 -15.68 9.24 9.47
CA ASP A 21 -15.34 8.79 10.83
C ASP A 21 -15.70 7.32 11.06
N ASP A 22 -16.87 6.87 10.58
CA ASP A 22 -17.31 5.46 10.65
C ASP A 22 -16.30 4.50 9.98
N VAL A 23 -15.67 4.94 8.90
CA VAL A 23 -14.64 4.16 8.21
C VAL A 23 -13.34 4.17 9.02
N LEU A 24 -12.91 5.34 9.49
CA LEU A 24 -11.65 5.49 10.25
C LEU A 24 -11.67 4.75 11.59
N GLU A 25 -12.82 4.66 12.24
CA GLU A 25 -12.99 3.92 13.49
C GLU A 25 -12.69 2.42 13.31
N ARG A 26 -13.06 1.87 12.15
CA ARG A 26 -13.00 0.42 11.84
C ARG A 26 -11.86 0.04 10.91
N ALA A 27 -11.11 1.01 10.40
CA ALA A 27 -10.07 0.80 9.42
C ALA A 27 -8.79 0.24 10.05
N ALA A 28 -8.06 -0.53 9.24
CA ALA A 28 -6.66 -0.85 9.43
C ALA A 28 -5.96 -0.72 8.08
N ILE A 29 -4.69 -0.31 8.08
CA ILE A 29 -3.94 -0.03 6.86
C ILE A 29 -2.85 -1.09 6.68
N VAL A 30 -2.88 -1.79 5.55
CA VAL A 30 -1.71 -2.55 5.08
C VAL A 30 -1.03 -1.71 4.01
N TYR A 31 0.20 -1.29 4.27
CA TYR A 31 1.01 -0.64 3.24
C TYR A 31 1.94 -1.64 2.58
N ILE A 32 1.89 -1.70 1.26
CA ILE A 32 2.75 -2.58 0.46
C ILE A 32 4.02 -1.81 0.13
N ASP A 33 5.10 -2.16 0.80
CA ASP A 33 6.41 -1.57 0.58
C ASP A 33 7.18 -2.35 -0.49
N VAL A 34 7.58 -1.63 -1.53
CA VAL A 34 8.28 -2.13 -2.69
C VAL A 34 8.99 -0.95 -3.34
N SER A 35 10.24 -1.16 -3.72
CA SER A 35 11.06 -0.15 -4.39
C SER A 35 10.41 0.29 -5.70
N PHE A 36 10.68 1.53 -6.09
CA PHE A 36 10.23 2.05 -7.37
C PHE A 36 10.82 1.26 -8.55
N GLU A 37 12.06 0.79 -8.43
CA GLU A 37 12.73 -0.03 -9.45
C GLU A 37 12.00 -1.36 -9.68
N GLU A 38 11.61 -2.03 -8.60
CA GLU A 38 10.84 -3.26 -8.67
C GLU A 38 9.42 -3.02 -9.19
N CYS A 39 8.78 -1.92 -8.79
CA CYS A 39 7.50 -1.50 -9.36
C CYS A 39 7.59 -1.29 -10.87
N LEU A 40 8.63 -0.62 -11.36
CA LEU A 40 8.87 -0.43 -12.79
C LEU A 40 9.11 -1.76 -13.50
N ARG A 41 9.96 -2.64 -12.93
CA ARG A 41 10.22 -3.97 -13.48
C ARG A 41 8.92 -4.77 -13.63
N LYS A 42 8.06 -4.76 -12.60
CA LYS A 42 6.75 -5.44 -12.60
C LYS A 42 5.77 -4.79 -13.59
N ASN A 43 5.74 -3.47 -13.68
CA ASN A 43 4.90 -2.75 -14.65
C ASN A 43 5.29 -3.09 -16.09
N ARG A 44 6.59 -3.12 -16.41
CA ARG A 44 7.11 -3.53 -17.72
C ARG A 44 6.79 -5.00 -18.04
N ARG A 45 6.87 -5.90 -17.04
CA ARG A 45 6.48 -7.32 -17.21
C ARG A 45 5.00 -7.50 -17.59
N ARG A 46 4.12 -6.59 -17.17
CA ARG A 46 2.68 -6.63 -17.47
C ARG A 46 2.32 -6.09 -18.85
N TYR A 47 3.25 -5.42 -19.53
CA TYR A 47 3.01 -4.89 -20.87
C TYR A 47 2.85 -6.03 -21.89
N ARG A 48 1.61 -6.23 -22.36
CA ARG A 48 1.26 -7.15 -23.46
C ARG A 48 0.65 -6.32 -24.59
N PRO A 49 1.41 -5.95 -25.64
CA PRO A 49 0.89 -5.10 -26.71
C PRO A 49 -0.28 -5.74 -27.45
N GLU A 50 -0.31 -7.07 -27.56
CA GLU A 50 -1.42 -7.85 -28.12
C GLU A 50 -2.71 -7.88 -27.27
N GLN A 51 -2.65 -7.44 -26.01
CA GLN A 51 -3.80 -7.42 -25.08
C GLN A 51 -4.05 -6.02 -24.52
N ALA A 52 -3.77 -5.00 -25.33
CA ALA A 52 -3.92 -3.61 -24.96
C ALA A 52 -5.31 -3.30 -24.40
N ASP A 53 -6.40 -3.90 -24.88
CA ASP A 53 -7.74 -3.58 -24.37
C ASP A 53 -8.05 -4.15 -22.98
N SER A 54 -7.16 -4.94 -22.38
CA SER A 54 -7.33 -5.51 -21.05
C SER A 54 -6.75 -4.61 -19.96
N ILE A 55 -7.59 -4.28 -18.98
CA ILE A 55 -7.22 -3.51 -17.78
C ILE A 55 -6.10 -4.20 -16.99
N LEU A 56 -6.00 -5.54 -17.06
CA LEU A 56 -4.96 -6.34 -16.40
C LEU A 56 -3.57 -6.22 -17.07
N TYR A 57 -3.52 -5.81 -18.33
CA TYR A 57 -2.29 -5.74 -19.13
C TYR A 57 -1.97 -4.32 -19.62
N HIS A 58 -2.74 -3.34 -19.15
CA HIS A 58 -2.45 -1.93 -19.31
C HIS A 58 -1.30 -1.51 -18.38
N SER A 59 -0.07 -1.61 -18.86
CA SER A 59 1.07 -0.99 -18.17
C SER A 59 1.02 0.54 -18.34
N LEU A 60 1.43 1.29 -17.31
CA LEU A 60 1.65 2.72 -17.45
C LEU A 60 2.99 2.99 -18.14
N LYS A 61 3.07 4.05 -18.94
CA LYS A 61 4.37 4.54 -19.45
C LYS A 61 5.26 4.93 -18.27
N ASP A 62 6.56 4.66 -18.36
CA ASP A 62 7.53 4.96 -17.30
C ASP A 62 7.47 6.42 -16.82
N ALA A 63 7.32 7.38 -17.73
CA ALA A 63 7.18 8.80 -17.37
C ALA A 63 5.93 9.10 -16.50
N LYS A 64 4.84 8.34 -16.67
CA LYS A 64 3.67 8.44 -15.78
C LYS A 64 3.98 7.76 -14.44
N MET A 65 4.66 6.61 -14.47
CA MET A 65 5.04 5.91 -13.24
C MET A 65 5.92 6.79 -12.35
N GLU A 66 6.94 7.41 -12.94
CA GLU A 66 7.86 8.30 -12.24
C GLU A 66 7.15 9.52 -11.66
N ARG A 67 6.27 10.15 -12.44
CA ARG A 67 5.52 11.33 -11.99
C ARG A 67 4.57 11.03 -10.82
N TYR A 68 3.93 9.86 -10.81
CA TYR A 68 2.82 9.59 -9.88
C TYR A 68 3.15 8.62 -8.76
N TYR A 69 4.22 7.83 -8.84
CA TYR A 69 4.49 6.76 -7.87
C TYR A 69 5.92 6.72 -7.31
N LYS A 70 6.85 7.53 -7.85
CA LYS A 70 8.25 7.53 -7.37
C LYS A 70 8.41 8.07 -5.95
N VAL A 71 7.58 9.04 -5.59
CA VAL A 71 7.60 9.70 -4.28
C VAL A 71 6.25 9.49 -3.62
N ASN A 72 6.24 9.20 -2.34
CA ASN A 72 5.05 9.19 -1.50
C ASN A 72 5.40 9.69 -0.10
N ASP A 73 4.37 9.96 0.70
CA ASP A 73 4.48 10.48 2.06
C ASP A 73 4.37 9.41 3.14
N TRP A 74 4.46 8.12 2.78
CA TRP A 74 4.28 7.02 3.72
C TRP A 74 5.30 7.04 4.84
N ALA A 75 6.60 7.14 4.52
CA ALA A 75 7.67 7.16 5.52
C ALA A 75 7.52 8.30 6.55
N ARG A 76 6.92 9.43 6.13
CA ARG A 76 6.60 10.54 7.04
C ARG A 76 5.40 10.19 7.93
N LEU A 77 4.36 9.57 7.38
CA LEU A 77 3.14 9.19 8.11
C LEU A 77 3.39 8.04 9.10
N SER A 78 4.24 7.09 8.72
CA SER A 78 4.60 5.94 9.57
C SER A 78 5.78 6.23 10.50
N GLU A 79 6.39 7.41 10.40
CA GLU A 79 7.64 7.77 11.09
C GLU A 79 8.78 6.76 10.84
N GLY A 80 8.73 6.05 9.71
CA GLY A 80 9.68 4.98 9.36
C GLY A 80 9.47 3.65 10.10
N HIS A 81 8.38 3.50 10.86
CA HIS A 81 8.04 2.25 11.52
C HIS A 81 7.33 1.26 10.57
N ASP A 82 7.49 -0.04 10.85
CA ASP A 82 6.84 -1.13 10.12
C ASP A 82 5.43 -1.47 10.66
N GLU A 83 5.06 -0.90 11.80
CA GLU A 83 3.73 -1.00 12.39
C GLU A 83 3.50 0.11 13.41
N GLY A 84 2.23 0.42 13.69
CA GLY A 84 1.86 1.45 14.65
C GLY A 84 0.49 2.04 14.36
N PHE A 85 0.33 3.33 14.63
CA PHE A 85 -0.91 4.06 14.39
C PHE A 85 -0.64 5.34 13.59
N ILE A 86 -1.52 5.65 12.64
CA ILE A 86 -1.56 6.94 11.94
C ILE A 86 -2.73 7.74 12.49
N ALA A 87 -2.46 8.97 12.92
CA ALA A 87 -3.50 9.89 13.34
C ALA A 87 -4.21 10.51 12.13
N VAL A 88 -5.51 10.23 11.99
CA VAL A 88 -6.35 10.77 10.90
C VAL A 88 -7.64 11.33 11.50
N LYS A 89 -7.87 12.65 11.37
CA LYS A 89 -9.11 13.31 11.84
C LYS A 89 -9.45 13.01 13.31
N GLY A 90 -8.44 12.86 14.16
CA GLY A 90 -8.61 12.49 15.58
C GLY A 90 -8.71 10.99 15.86
N HIS A 91 -8.78 10.14 14.83
CA HIS A 91 -8.77 8.68 14.96
C HIS A 91 -7.34 8.14 14.90
N GLN A 92 -7.06 7.13 15.71
CA GLN A 92 -5.83 6.34 15.63
C GLN A 92 -6.08 5.11 14.74
N VAL A 93 -5.57 5.14 13.51
CA VAL A 93 -5.77 4.05 12.54
C VAL A 93 -4.54 3.14 12.57
N PRO A 94 -4.67 1.87 12.99
CA PRO A 94 -3.53 0.96 13.01
C PRO A 94 -3.02 0.68 11.61
N PHE A 95 -1.71 0.57 11.47
CA PHE A 95 -1.07 0.18 10.23
C PHE A 95 0.00 -0.90 10.44
N ALA A 96 0.27 -1.65 9.38
CA ALA A 96 1.43 -2.54 9.29
C ALA A 96 1.96 -2.56 7.85
N VAL A 97 3.27 -2.69 7.72
CA VAL A 97 3.98 -2.72 6.45
C VAL A 97 4.18 -4.16 5.99
N PHE A 98 3.84 -4.40 4.73
CA PHE A 98 4.09 -5.61 3.99
C PHE A 98 5.26 -5.35 3.03
N HIS A 99 6.47 -5.83 3.37
CA HIS A 99 7.61 -5.73 2.47
C HIS A 99 7.52 -6.78 1.36
N ASN A 100 7.37 -6.33 0.12
CA ASN A 100 7.22 -7.18 -1.05
C ASN A 100 8.52 -7.34 -1.85
N GLU A 101 9.67 -7.25 -1.17
CA GLU A 101 10.98 -7.55 -1.74
C GLU A 101 11.73 -8.56 -0.86
N PRO A 102 12.21 -9.68 -1.42
CA PRO A 102 11.95 -10.18 -2.79
C PRO A 102 10.44 -10.41 -3.06
N GLU A 103 10.05 -10.41 -4.34
CA GLU A 103 8.65 -10.47 -4.80
C GLU A 103 7.93 -11.73 -4.25
N LYS A 104 7.03 -11.55 -3.28
CA LYS A 104 6.25 -12.64 -2.68
C LYS A 104 4.97 -12.94 -3.45
N THR A 105 4.52 -12.00 -4.27
CA THR A 105 3.22 -12.06 -4.98
C THR A 105 3.13 -13.10 -6.10
N LEU A 106 4.22 -13.82 -6.39
CA LEU A 106 4.23 -14.90 -7.41
C LEU A 106 4.03 -16.29 -6.80
N ASP A 107 4.27 -16.44 -5.50
CA ASP A 107 4.19 -17.72 -4.80
C ASP A 107 3.05 -17.64 -3.76
N PRO A 108 1.96 -18.41 -3.94
CA PRO A 108 0.83 -18.41 -3.02
C PRO A 108 1.20 -18.76 -1.57
N GLU A 109 2.19 -19.62 -1.35
CA GLU A 109 2.60 -20.02 0.00
C GLU A 109 3.35 -18.89 0.70
N LEU A 110 4.31 -18.27 0.00
CA LEU A 110 5.05 -17.10 0.50
C LEU A 110 4.13 -15.91 0.74
N LEU A 111 3.21 -15.64 -0.20
CA LEU A 111 2.21 -14.60 -0.08
C LEU A 111 1.29 -14.87 1.12
N GLY A 112 0.79 -16.11 1.25
CA GLY A 112 -0.09 -16.50 2.34
C GLY A 112 0.57 -16.36 3.70
N ALA A 113 1.84 -16.77 3.83
CA ALA A 113 2.61 -16.61 5.06
C ALA A 113 2.79 -15.13 5.43
N ALA A 114 3.19 -14.29 4.46
CA ALA A 114 3.42 -12.88 4.69
C ALA A 114 2.11 -12.10 4.97
N LEU A 115 1.00 -12.47 4.34
CA LEU A 115 -0.32 -11.91 4.65
C LEU A 115 -0.79 -12.28 6.06
N ARG A 116 -0.56 -13.51 6.50
CA ARG A 116 -0.87 -13.94 7.88
C ARG A 116 -0.07 -13.15 8.91
N ASP A 117 1.21 -12.91 8.64
CA ASP A 117 2.05 -12.09 9.51
C ASP A 117 1.52 -10.66 9.64
N VAL A 118 1.39 -9.94 8.52
CA VAL A 118 1.00 -8.52 8.54
C VAL A 118 -0.41 -8.32 9.10
N THR A 119 -1.36 -9.19 8.77
CA THR A 119 -2.71 -9.12 9.33
C THR A 119 -2.75 -9.54 10.80
N GLY A 120 -1.90 -10.48 11.23
CA GLY A 120 -1.74 -10.84 12.64
C GLY A 120 -1.23 -9.67 13.49
N ARG A 121 -0.27 -8.89 12.98
CA ARG A 121 0.22 -7.65 13.61
C ARG A 121 -0.89 -6.61 13.73
N LEU A 122 -1.66 -6.39 12.67
CA LEU A 122 -2.82 -5.51 12.68
C LEU A 122 -3.90 -5.93 13.68
N VAL A 123 -4.23 -7.22 13.76
CA VAL A 123 -5.23 -7.74 14.72
C VAL A 123 -4.79 -7.44 16.15
N LYS A 124 -3.49 -7.62 16.47
CA LYS A 124 -2.96 -7.25 17.79
C LYS A 124 -3.16 -5.76 18.06
N LEU A 125 -2.73 -4.89 17.15
CA LEU A 125 -2.88 -3.44 17.31
C LEU A 125 -4.33 -3.01 17.46
N PHE A 126 -5.22 -3.59 16.65
CA PHE A 126 -6.65 -3.28 16.68
C PHE A 126 -7.31 -3.71 17.99
N THR A 127 -6.90 -4.85 18.55
CA THR A 127 -7.44 -5.37 19.82
C THR A 127 -6.96 -4.59 21.05
N HIS A 128 -5.74 -4.03 21.00
CA HIS A 128 -5.17 -3.22 22.09
C HIS A 128 -5.49 -1.72 21.97
N LYS A 129 -6.33 -1.33 21.00
CA LYS A 129 -6.84 0.04 20.83
C LYS A 129 -7.92 0.40 21.90
N GLY A 130 -8.34 -0.57 22.72
CA GLY A 130 -9.35 -0.44 23.77
C GLY A 130 -8.78 -0.29 25.16
#